data_AF-A0AAU4LK24-F1
#
_entry.id   AF-A0AAU4LK24-F1
#
_cell.length_a   1.000
_cell.length_b   1.000
_cell.length_c   1.000
_cell.angle_alpha   90.00
_cell.angle_beta   90.00
_cell.angle_gamma   90.00
#
_symmetry.space_group_name_H-M   'P 1'
#
loop_
_entity.id
_entity.type
_entity.pdbx_description
1 polymer ?
#
loop_
_entity_poly.entity_id
_entity_poly.type
_entity_poly.pdbx_seq_one_letter_code
_entity_poly.pdbx_strand_id
1 'polypeptide(L)'
;MELSFSDVEGLPSCFGISVQVHRLIHGLSVPTALTGKYGEFAPRVRFTELQAAILSLGCAVEPDDLSGDVHRYRAAGSGARIFVIDDPDPYGDGDHDADDQEAHRAGDVWALSVFPAWWGRVGSEGRPSSWGERRPKEANGQGSHV
;
A
#
# COMPACT_ATOMS: atom_id res chain seq x y z
N MET A 1 -7.12 10.45 4.68
CA MET A 1 -6.26 10.33 3.48
C MET A 1 -4.82 10.44 3.92
N GLU A 2 -3.93 9.71 3.27
CA GLU A 2 -2.50 9.68 3.53
C GLU A 2 -1.73 9.85 2.22
N LEU A 3 -0.60 10.57 2.28
CA LEU A 3 0.29 10.81 1.15
C LEU A 3 1.67 10.29 1.53
N SER A 4 2.28 9.49 0.67
CA SER A 4 3.62 8.95 0.87
C SER A 4 4.62 9.70 -0.01
N PHE A 5 5.69 10.22 0.61
CA PHE A 5 6.73 10.98 -0.07
C PHE A 5 8.09 10.30 0.03
N SER A 6 8.91 10.42 -1.02
CA SER A 6 10.28 9.93 -1.10
C SER A 6 11.21 11.07 -1.50
N ASP A 7 12.37 11.17 -0.85
CA ASP A 7 13.41 12.17 -1.10
C ASP A 7 14.60 11.63 -1.91
N VAL A 8 14.47 10.43 -2.50
CA VAL A 8 15.55 9.72 -3.21
C VAL A 8 16.17 10.55 -4.36
N GLU A 9 15.42 11.50 -4.96
CA GLU A 9 15.92 12.40 -6.02
C GLU A 9 16.13 13.85 -5.54
N GLY A 10 16.29 14.06 -4.22
CA GLY A 10 16.64 15.35 -3.62
C GLY A 10 15.46 16.27 -3.31
N LEU A 11 14.36 16.20 -4.08
CA LEU A 11 13.09 16.83 -3.73
C LEU A 11 12.05 15.77 -3.32
N PRO A 12 11.28 15.99 -2.25
CA PRO A 12 10.24 15.06 -1.83
C PRO A 12 9.18 14.93 -2.92
N SER A 13 9.11 13.75 -3.53
CA SER A 13 8.14 13.39 -4.55
C SER A 13 7.07 12.50 -3.93
N CYS A 14 5.80 12.81 -4.19
CA CYS A 14 4.69 11.95 -3.80
C CYS A 14 4.72 10.70 -4.67
N PHE A 15 4.81 9.52 -4.05
CA PHE A 15 4.84 8.23 -4.76
C PHE A 15 3.62 7.35 -4.46
N GLY A 16 2.78 7.77 -3.52
CA GLY A 16 1.63 6.98 -3.09
C GLY A 16 0.53 7.83 -2.48
N ILE A 17 -0.71 7.47 -2.80
CA ILE A 17 -1.91 8.06 -2.20
C ILE A 17 -2.70 6.94 -1.56
N SER A 18 -3.09 7.08 -0.30
CA SER A 18 -3.94 6.10 0.40
C SER A 18 -5.19 6.74 1.00
N VAL A 19 -6.31 6.05 0.85
CA VAL A 19 -7.59 6.35 1.48
C VAL A 19 -7.81 5.32 2.60
N GLN A 20 -7.76 5.81 3.84
CA GLN A 20 -7.93 5.03 5.07
C GLN A 20 -9.43 4.87 5.38
N VAL A 21 -10.08 3.90 4.73
CA VAL A 21 -11.54 3.65 4.82
C VAL A 21 -11.94 3.23 6.25
N HIS A 22 -11.08 2.45 6.92
CA HIS A 22 -11.28 2.00 8.29
C HIS A 22 -11.53 3.15 9.28
N ARG A 23 -11.17 4.39 8.97
CA ARG A 23 -11.38 5.50 9.90
C ARG A 23 -12.77 6.12 9.84
N LEU A 24 -13.60 5.73 8.87
CA LEU A 24 -14.95 6.29 8.72
C LEU A 24 -15.89 5.88 9.86
N ILE A 25 -15.71 4.69 10.45
CA ILE A 25 -16.42 4.27 11.67
C ILE A 25 -16.22 5.21 12.86
N HIS A 26 -15.09 5.90 12.96
CA HIS A 26 -14.84 6.86 14.05
C HIS A 26 -15.38 8.28 13.75
N GLY A 27 -16.21 8.43 12.71
CA GLY A 27 -16.81 9.72 12.36
C GLY A 27 -15.80 10.77 11.90
N LEU A 28 -14.64 10.35 11.36
CA LEU A 28 -13.67 11.31 10.84
C LEU A 28 -14.28 12.16 9.71
N SER A 29 -13.98 13.45 9.78
CA SER A 29 -14.51 14.44 8.85
C SER A 29 -13.99 14.21 7.43
N VAL A 30 -14.86 13.65 6.59
CA VAL A 30 -14.68 13.66 5.14
C VAL A 30 -14.76 15.12 4.67
N PRO A 31 -13.85 15.58 3.80
CA PRO A 31 -13.92 16.94 3.26
C PRO A 31 -15.29 17.24 2.66
N THR A 32 -15.89 18.36 3.04
CA THR A 32 -17.26 18.76 2.64
C THR A 32 -17.46 18.74 1.12
N ALA A 33 -16.42 19.04 0.33
CA ALA A 33 -16.48 18.96 -1.13
C ALA A 33 -16.75 17.53 -1.64
N LEU A 34 -16.24 16.50 -0.96
CA LEU A 34 -16.49 15.10 -1.30
C LEU A 34 -17.87 14.68 -0.84
N THR A 35 -18.28 15.04 0.38
CA THR A 35 -19.63 14.75 0.88
C THR A 35 -20.71 15.44 0.04
N GLY A 36 -20.48 16.69 -0.37
CA GLY A 36 -21.40 17.42 -1.24
C GLY A 36 -21.50 16.84 -2.65
N LYS A 37 -20.45 16.17 -3.15
CA LYS A 37 -20.43 15.56 -4.49
C LYS A 37 -20.95 14.12 -4.50
N TYR A 38 -20.64 13.34 -3.47
CA TYR A 38 -20.87 11.89 -3.45
C TYR A 38 -21.87 11.44 -2.37
N GLY A 39 -22.36 12.36 -1.53
CA GLY A 39 -23.24 12.08 -0.41
C GLY A 39 -22.49 11.67 0.86
N GLU A 40 -23.26 11.24 1.85
CA GLU A 40 -22.71 10.69 3.10
C GLU A 40 -21.96 9.38 2.82
N PHE A 41 -20.78 9.27 3.43
CA PHE A 41 -19.95 8.07 3.29
C PHE A 41 -20.38 7.05 4.32
N ALA A 42 -20.60 5.81 3.87
CA ALA A 42 -20.89 4.72 4.78
C ALA A 42 -19.70 4.52 5.75
N PRO A 43 -19.96 4.23 7.05
CA PRO A 43 -18.89 3.97 8.03
C PRO A 43 -17.99 2.79 7.65
N ARG A 44 -18.52 1.84 6.87
CA ARG A 44 -17.83 0.63 6.40
C ARG A 44 -18.14 0.43 4.92
N VAL A 45 -17.21 -0.21 4.21
CA VAL A 45 -17.35 -0.58 2.80
C VAL A 45 -17.02 -2.05 2.66
N ARG A 46 -17.94 -2.84 2.09
CA ARG A 46 -17.71 -4.28 1.86
C ARG A 46 -16.80 -4.48 0.66
N PHE A 47 -15.84 -5.39 0.77
CA PHE A 47 -14.96 -5.73 -0.35
C PHE A 47 -15.73 -6.23 -1.57
N THR A 48 -16.81 -7.00 -1.38
CA THR A 48 -17.65 -7.50 -2.48
C THR A 48 -18.31 -6.38 -3.29
N GLU A 49 -18.78 -5.32 -2.62
CA GLU A 49 -19.39 -4.15 -3.27
C GLU A 49 -18.34 -3.36 -4.05
N LEU A 50 -17.18 -3.11 -3.43
CA LEU A 50 -16.06 -2.45 -4.08
C LEU A 50 -15.56 -3.27 -5.28
N GLN A 51 -15.44 -4.59 -5.14
CA GLN A 51 -15.01 -5.49 -6.21
C GLN A 51 -15.98 -5.42 -7.39
N ALA A 52 -17.29 -5.47 -7.14
CA ALA A 52 -18.30 -5.33 -8.19
C ALA A 52 -18.21 -3.97 -8.89
N ALA A 53 -17.94 -2.89 -8.15
CA ALA A 53 -17.73 -1.57 -8.72
C ALA A 53 -16.45 -1.48 -9.58
N ILE A 54 -15.36 -2.12 -9.16
CA ILE A 54 -14.12 -2.15 -9.97
C ILE A 54 -14.32 -2.99 -11.24
N LEU A 55 -15.03 -4.12 -11.14
CA LEU A 55 -15.38 -4.95 -12.28
C LEU A 55 -16.27 -4.21 -13.29
N SER A 56 -17.22 -3.41 -12.83
CA SER A 56 -18.09 -2.62 -13.72
C SER A 56 -17.34 -1.51 -14.48
N LEU A 57 -16.18 -1.09 -13.96
CA LEU A 57 -15.25 -0.20 -14.66
C LEU A 57 -14.36 -0.93 -15.68
N GLY A 58 -14.51 -2.24 -15.84
CA GLY A 58 -13.71 -3.06 -16.76
C GLY A 58 -12.33 -3.45 -16.22
N CYS A 59 -12.08 -3.23 -14.92
CA CYS A 59 -10.84 -3.64 -14.26
C CYS A 59 -10.99 -5.02 -13.62
N ALA A 60 -9.92 -5.81 -13.58
CA ALA A 60 -9.88 -7.06 -12.82
C ALA A 60 -9.35 -6.82 -11.40
N VAL A 61 -9.88 -7.56 -10.43
CA VAL A 61 -9.36 -7.59 -9.05
C VAL A 61 -8.73 -8.96 -8.83
N GLU A 62 -7.44 -8.97 -8.49
CA GLU A 62 -6.65 -10.18 -8.31
C GLU A 62 -6.09 -10.23 -6.88
N PRO A 63 -6.01 -11.41 -6.26
CA PRO A 63 -5.24 -11.59 -5.03
C PRO A 63 -3.78 -11.17 -5.23
N ASP A 64 -3.21 -10.50 -4.23
CA ASP A 64 -1.79 -10.10 -4.23
C ASP A 64 -1.04 -10.74 -3.06
N ASP A 65 -1.59 -10.63 -1.85
CA ASP A 65 -1.04 -11.24 -0.64
C ASP A 65 -2.19 -11.53 0.32
N LEU A 66 -2.47 -12.81 0.56
CA LEU A 66 -3.55 -13.26 1.43
C LEU A 66 -3.00 -13.83 2.74
N SER A 67 -1.85 -13.33 3.20
CA SER A 67 -1.27 -13.74 4.47
C SER A 67 -1.58 -12.72 5.56
N GLY A 68 -1.80 -13.22 6.78
CA GLY A 68 -2.12 -12.41 7.95
C GLY A 68 -3.55 -11.86 7.96
N ASP A 69 -3.78 -10.90 8.84
CA ASP A 69 -5.12 -10.49 9.25
C ASP A 69 -5.75 -9.46 8.28
N VAL A 70 -4.95 -8.97 7.34
CA VAL A 70 -5.38 -8.05 6.29
C VAL A 70 -4.91 -8.57 4.94
N HIS A 71 -5.87 -9.09 4.17
CA HIS A 71 -5.67 -9.51 2.80
C HIS A 71 -5.46 -8.33 1.85
N ARG A 72 -4.50 -8.49 0.94
CA ARG A 72 -4.16 -7.53 -0.10
C ARG A 72 -4.57 -8.06 -1.47
N TYR A 73 -5.28 -7.21 -2.20
CA TYR A 73 -5.66 -7.42 -3.60
C TYR A 73 -5.08 -6.29 -4.45
N ARG A 74 -4.96 -6.53 -5.75
CA ARG A 74 -4.59 -5.52 -6.74
C ARG A 74 -5.69 -5.36 -7.78
N ALA A 75 -5.95 -4.12 -8.20
CA ALA A 75 -6.75 -3.86 -9.38
C ALA A 75 -5.81 -3.84 -10.61
N ALA A 76 -5.86 -4.89 -11.42
CA ALA A 76 -4.93 -5.13 -12.52
C ALA A 76 -4.83 -3.91 -13.46
N GLY A 77 -3.60 -3.50 -13.77
CA GLY A 77 -3.33 -2.38 -14.68
C GLY A 77 -3.52 -0.97 -14.09
N SER A 78 -4.04 -0.82 -12.87
CA SER A 78 -4.30 0.50 -12.26
C SER A 78 -3.22 1.00 -11.29
N GLY A 79 -2.35 0.11 -10.82
CA GLY A 79 -1.43 0.42 -9.71
C GLY A 79 -2.12 0.56 -8.34
N ALA A 80 -3.43 0.29 -8.26
CA ALA A 80 -4.19 0.31 -7.02
C ALA A 80 -4.08 -1.02 -6.27
N ARG A 81 -3.96 -0.91 -4.95
CA ARG A 81 -3.98 -1.99 -3.96
C ARG A 81 -5.17 -1.78 -3.04
N ILE A 82 -5.83 -2.88 -2.71
CA ILE A 82 -7.01 -2.93 -1.85
C ILE A 82 -6.62 -3.77 -0.64
N PHE A 83 -6.84 -3.23 0.55
CA PHE A 83 -6.56 -3.91 1.81
C PHE A 83 -7.90 -4.26 2.46
N VAL A 84 -8.09 -5.53 2.78
CA VAL A 84 -9.35 -6.11 3.23
C VAL A 84 -9.09 -6.84 4.52
N ILE A 85 -9.90 -6.58 5.53
CA ILE A 85 -9.80 -7.25 6.83
C ILE A 85 -10.18 -8.72 6.63
N ASP A 86 -9.30 -9.64 7.02
CA ASP A 86 -9.62 -11.07 7.10
C ASP A 86 -10.06 -11.42 8.52
N ASP A 87 -9.23 -11.04 9.50
CA ASP A 87 -9.52 -11.21 10.92
C ASP A 87 -9.60 -9.83 11.60
N PRO A 88 -10.78 -9.42 12.11
CA PRO A 88 -10.94 -8.15 12.82
C PRO A 88 -10.37 -8.18 14.26
N ASP A 89 -10.11 -9.36 14.84
CA ASP A 89 -9.54 -9.53 16.18
C ASP A 89 -8.38 -10.54 16.15
N PRO A 90 -7.22 -10.16 15.59
CA PRO A 90 -6.12 -11.09 15.36
C PRO A 90 -5.43 -11.58 16.64
N TYR A 91 -5.74 -10.97 17.78
CA TYR A 91 -5.19 -11.35 19.08
C TYR A 91 -6.21 -12.00 20.01
N GLY A 92 -7.49 -12.07 19.61
CA GLY A 92 -8.52 -12.84 20.31
C GLY A 92 -8.78 -12.36 21.73
N ASP A 93 -8.68 -11.06 22.00
CA ASP A 93 -8.89 -10.53 23.36
C ASP A 93 -10.37 -10.52 23.77
N GLY A 94 -11.28 -10.78 22.82
CA GLY A 94 -12.67 -11.11 23.09
C GLY A 94 -13.58 -9.94 23.43
N ASP A 95 -13.10 -8.69 23.25
CA ASP A 95 -13.89 -7.47 23.47
C ASP A 95 -14.62 -7.01 22.19
N HIS A 96 -14.58 -7.81 21.12
CA HIS A 96 -15.20 -7.46 19.85
C HIS A 96 -16.64 -7.99 19.79
N ASP A 97 -17.57 -7.24 20.38
CA ASP A 97 -19.00 -7.49 20.19
C ASP A 97 -19.32 -7.39 18.69
N ALA A 98 -19.69 -8.50 18.05
CA ALA A 98 -19.98 -8.54 16.62
C ALA A 98 -21.14 -7.61 16.21
N ASP A 99 -21.97 -7.24 17.19
CA ASP A 99 -23.09 -6.31 17.07
C ASP A 99 -22.70 -4.83 17.22
N ASP A 100 -21.47 -4.52 17.64
CA ASP A 100 -20.99 -3.15 17.67
C ASP A 100 -20.86 -2.60 16.26
N GLN A 101 -21.64 -1.54 16.00
CA GLN A 101 -21.64 -0.86 14.70
C GLN A 101 -20.33 -0.12 14.44
N GLU A 102 -19.58 0.16 15.51
CA GLU A 102 -18.29 0.85 15.51
C GLU A 102 -17.11 -0.13 15.36
N ALA A 103 -17.39 -1.43 15.28
CA ALA A 103 -16.39 -2.48 15.16
C ALA A 103 -16.11 -2.84 13.69
N HIS A 104 -14.84 -3.13 13.40
CA HIS A 104 -14.41 -3.69 12.11
C HIS A 104 -14.92 -5.11 11.89
N ARG A 105 -15.19 -5.49 10.64
CA ARG A 105 -15.65 -6.85 10.29
C ARG A 105 -14.80 -7.47 9.19
N ALA A 106 -14.66 -8.79 9.25
CA ALA A 106 -14.09 -9.58 8.17
C ALA A 106 -14.78 -9.27 6.83
N GLY A 107 -13.99 -9.01 5.79
CA GLY A 107 -14.43 -8.59 4.47
C GLY A 107 -14.70 -7.09 4.32
N ASP A 108 -14.49 -6.27 5.34
CA ASP A 108 -14.48 -4.82 5.19
C ASP A 108 -13.19 -4.32 4.54
N VAL A 109 -13.29 -3.24 3.79
CA VAL A 109 -12.14 -2.56 3.22
C VAL A 109 -11.46 -1.74 4.31
N TRP A 110 -10.22 -2.07 4.61
CA TRP A 110 -9.36 -1.31 5.52
C TRP A 110 -8.85 -0.02 4.87
N ALA A 111 -8.30 -0.16 3.66
CA ALA A 111 -7.72 0.95 2.91
C ALA A 111 -7.65 0.68 1.41
N LEU A 112 -7.53 1.76 0.64
CA LEU A 112 -7.25 1.76 -0.78
C LEU A 112 -6.01 2.59 -1.04
N SER A 113 -5.01 2.04 -1.73
CA SER A 113 -3.78 2.77 -2.01
C SER A 113 -3.43 2.71 -3.49
N VAL A 114 -3.06 3.83 -4.08
CA VAL A 114 -2.56 3.90 -5.45
C VAL A 114 -1.09 4.23 -5.40
N PHE A 115 -0.28 3.33 -5.95
CA PHE A 115 1.14 3.53 -6.19
C PHE A 115 1.33 3.48 -7.71
N PRO A 116 1.46 4.62 -8.39
CA PRO A 116 1.67 4.66 -9.82
C PRO A 116 2.88 3.81 -10.22
N ALA A 117 2.61 2.68 -10.87
CA ALA A 117 3.63 1.76 -11.37
C ALA A 117 4.57 2.41 -12.43
N TRP A 118 4.19 3.58 -12.96
CA TRP A 118 4.96 4.34 -13.94
C TRP A 118 5.89 5.41 -13.34
N TRP A 119 5.82 5.70 -12.03
CA TRP A 119 6.80 6.59 -11.39
C TRP A 119 8.22 5.99 -11.29
N GLY A 120 8.35 4.67 -11.51
CA GLY A 120 9.65 4.01 -11.69
C GLY A 120 10.12 3.85 -13.14
N ARG A 121 9.42 4.43 -14.13
CA ARG A 121 9.79 4.39 -15.58
C ARG A 121 10.12 5.77 -16.16
N VAL A 122 10.66 6.67 -15.35
CA VAL A 122 11.44 7.80 -15.86
C VAL A 122 12.85 7.61 -15.32
N GLY A 123 13.80 7.26 -16.20
CA GLY A 123 15.20 7.07 -15.83
C GLY A 123 15.86 5.75 -16.22
N SER A 124 15.42 5.09 -17.30
CA SER A 124 16.29 4.12 -17.98
C SER A 124 17.21 4.85 -18.97
N GLU A 125 18.17 5.63 -18.48
CA GLU A 125 19.36 5.95 -19.26
C GLU A 125 20.53 6.27 -18.33
N GLY A 126 21.49 5.34 -18.26
CA GLY A 126 22.71 5.50 -17.46
C GLY A 126 22.94 4.37 -16.46
N ARG A 127 23.36 3.20 -16.96
CA ARG A 127 24.13 2.25 -16.14
C ARG A 127 25.49 2.88 -15.82
N PRO A 128 25.87 3.10 -14.55
CA PRO A 128 27.28 3.06 -14.19
C PRO A 128 27.68 1.59 -14.04
N SER A 129 28.34 1.07 -15.07
CA SER A 129 29.20 -0.10 -14.99
C SER A 129 30.33 0.16 -14.00
N SER A 130 30.21 -0.35 -12.77
CA SER A 130 31.35 -0.59 -11.85
C SER A 130 30.83 -1.20 -10.54
N TRP A 131 30.59 -2.51 -10.53
CA TRP A 131 30.71 -3.27 -9.29
C TRP A 131 32.18 -3.65 -9.17
N GLY A 132 32.94 -2.80 -8.48
CA GLY A 132 34.34 -3.02 -8.18
C GLY A 132 34.51 -4.27 -7.30
N GLU A 133 35.09 -5.30 -7.90
CA GLU A 133 35.79 -6.38 -7.21
C GLU A 133 36.70 -5.81 -6.13
N ARG A 134 36.39 -6.08 -4.85
CA ARG A 134 37.42 -6.03 -3.81
C ARG A 134 38.28 -7.27 -3.92
N ARG A 135 39.35 -7.17 -4.73
CA ARG A 135 40.51 -8.04 -4.56
C ARG A 135 41.20 -7.72 -3.22
N PRO A 136 41.62 -8.73 -2.44
CA PRO A 136 42.49 -8.50 -1.28
C PRO A 136 43.86 -7.97 -1.73
N LYS A 137 44.38 -6.98 -1.01
CA LYS A 137 45.73 -6.42 -1.19
C LYS A 137 46.77 -7.46 -0.79
N GLU A 138 47.48 -8.01 -1.77
CA GLU A 138 48.85 -8.48 -1.60
C GLU A 138 49.82 -7.49 -2.29
N ALA A 139 50.82 -7.05 -1.54
CA ALA A 139 52.09 -6.49 -2.00
C ALA A 139 53.01 -6.62 -0.76
N ASN A 140 53.79 -7.68 -0.59
CA ASN A 140 54.95 -8.16 -1.34
C ASN A 140 56.07 -7.11 -1.47
N GLY A 141 57.25 -7.46 -0.97
CA GLY A 141 58.44 -6.64 -0.93
C GLY A 141 59.61 -7.41 -0.30
N GLN A 142 60.23 -8.26 -1.10
CA GLN A 142 61.44 -9.03 -0.83
C GLN A 142 62.68 -8.15 -0.59
N GLY A 143 63.67 -8.66 0.15
CA GLY A 143 65.02 -8.10 0.22
C GLY A 143 65.96 -8.86 1.16
N SER A 144 66.89 -9.63 0.58
CA SER A 144 67.95 -10.47 1.18
C SER A 144 69.08 -9.72 1.91
N HIS A 145 69.98 -10.51 2.51
CA HIS A 145 71.36 -10.26 3.01
C HIS A 145 71.45 -9.66 4.43
N VAL A 146 72.24 -10.17 5.39
CA VAL A 146 73.39 -11.11 5.45
C VAL A 146 73.27 -11.92 6.74
#